data_AF-K1VA46-F1
#
_entry.id   AF-K1VA46-F1
#
_cell.length_a   1.000
_cell.length_b   1.000
_cell.length_c   1.000
_cell.angle_alpha   90.00
_cell.angle_beta   90.00
_cell.angle_gamma   90.00
#
_symmetry.space_group_name_H-M   'P 1'
#
loop_
_entity.id
_entity.type
_entity.pdbx_description
1 polymer ?
#
loop_
_entity_poly.entity_id
_entity_poly.type
_entity_poly.pdbx_seq_one_letter_code
_entity_poly.pdbx_strand_id
1 'polypeptide(L)'
;MPVEHDFEDDVFSASDDDDSDVEDSVMKERSAKHAEYCARVKKSTTIAGTYVIDCPEIENGWDDVSDLQLSIASTPLAGFYQATFNFGIYEGVMMLSADRKALSYFSEEKLRDLETADEVAKADQKQSVNGHHERKDNDGISLGTKRKADDAEDRRPSKAAKTESAPESSASAPLSLYLCMRTCETGTGEIDPDPSMGRITFNDALTTFTGTADIGCVGRNVPLRGRKISDNVENQARWEDYGHAAAEAACNSRWH
;
A
#
# COMPACT_ATOMS: atom_id res chain seq x y z
N MET A 1 -28.24 16.06 73.84
CA MET A 1 -29.12 15.40 72.87
C MET A 1 -28.34 15.27 71.58
N PRO A 2 -27.95 14.05 71.16
CA PRO A 2 -27.27 13.85 69.89
C PRO A 2 -28.29 13.87 68.76
N VAL A 3 -27.94 14.54 67.66
CA VAL A 3 -28.70 14.49 66.40
C VAL A 3 -27.95 13.50 65.54
N GLU A 4 -28.53 12.31 65.37
CA GLU A 4 -28.01 11.30 64.44
C GLU A 4 -28.29 11.80 63.03
N HIS A 5 -27.22 11.88 62.23
CA HIS A 5 -27.28 12.26 60.82
C HIS A 5 -27.01 10.99 60.04
N ASP A 6 -28.09 10.35 59.58
CA ASP A 6 -28.04 9.25 58.63
C ASP A 6 -27.46 9.78 57.32
N PHE A 7 -26.23 9.36 57.03
CA PHE A 7 -25.58 9.55 55.74
C PHE A 7 -25.90 8.29 54.93
N GLU A 8 -26.92 8.36 54.08
CA GLU A 8 -27.23 7.28 53.14
C GLU A 8 -26.07 7.16 52.15
N ASP A 9 -25.35 6.03 52.22
CA ASP A 9 -24.37 5.60 51.23
C ASP A 9 -25.09 5.36 49.89
N ASP A 10 -25.02 6.36 49.01
CA ASP A 10 -25.39 6.25 47.60
C ASP A 10 -24.37 5.32 46.91
N VAL A 11 -24.68 4.02 46.93
CA VAL A 11 -24.00 3.01 46.13
C VAL A 11 -24.34 3.28 44.66
N PHE A 12 -23.48 4.03 43.98
CA PHE A 12 -23.42 4.07 42.53
C PHE A 12 -23.07 2.65 42.04
N SER A 13 -24.10 1.85 41.79
CA SER A 13 -23.99 0.60 41.06
C SER A 13 -23.71 0.95 39.59
N ALA A 14 -22.43 1.02 39.24
CA ALA A 14 -22.01 1.02 37.85
C ALA A 14 -22.46 -0.32 37.23
N SER A 15 -23.51 -0.27 36.43
CA SER A 15 -23.90 -1.35 35.55
C SER A 15 -22.91 -1.39 34.38
N ASP A 16 -21.85 -2.17 34.57
CA ASP A 16 -20.90 -2.64 33.55
C ASP A 16 -21.52 -3.79 32.75
N ASP A 17 -22.61 -3.54 32.02
CA ASP A 17 -23.20 -4.51 31.10
C ASP A 17 -23.26 -3.92 29.68
N ASP A 18 -22.73 -4.69 28.72
CA ASP A 18 -23.23 -4.81 27.34
C ASP A 18 -22.53 -4.07 26.17
N ASP A 19 -21.19 -4.04 26.11
CA ASP A 19 -20.47 -3.65 24.86
C ASP A 19 -19.82 -4.83 24.10
N SER A 20 -19.67 -6.01 24.71
CA SER A 20 -19.02 -7.16 24.05
C SER A 20 -19.86 -7.82 22.95
N ASP A 21 -21.18 -7.68 22.99
CA ASP A 21 -22.09 -8.39 22.07
C ASP A 21 -22.14 -7.76 20.67
N VAL A 22 -21.78 -6.48 20.54
CA VAL A 22 -21.81 -5.75 19.26
C VAL A 22 -20.63 -6.12 18.37
N GLU A 23 -19.41 -6.17 18.91
CA GLU A 23 -18.19 -6.52 18.14
C GLU A 23 -18.28 -7.94 17.56
N ASP A 24 -18.77 -8.89 18.37
CA ASP A 24 -18.97 -10.28 17.96
C ASP A 24 -19.97 -10.41 16.80
N SER A 25 -20.97 -9.52 16.73
CA SER A 25 -21.98 -9.53 15.68
C SER A 25 -21.42 -9.13 14.31
N VAL A 26 -20.60 -8.08 14.24
CA VAL A 26 -19.99 -7.56 13.00
C VAL A 26 -18.98 -8.57 12.44
N MET A 27 -18.13 -9.12 13.32
CA MET A 27 -17.14 -10.12 12.91
C MET A 27 -17.82 -11.37 12.32
N LYS A 28 -18.93 -11.78 12.92
CA LYS A 28 -19.75 -12.91 12.47
C LYS A 28 -20.40 -12.64 11.12
N GLU A 29 -20.94 -11.45 10.90
CA GLU A 29 -21.54 -11.07 9.60
C GLU A 29 -20.50 -11.09 8.48
N ARG A 30 -19.33 -10.46 8.70
CA ARG A 30 -18.22 -10.48 7.72
C ARG A 30 -17.73 -11.89 7.44
N SER A 31 -17.65 -12.73 8.48
CA SER A 31 -17.31 -14.15 8.31
C SER A 31 -18.35 -14.91 7.51
N ALA A 32 -19.64 -14.61 7.69
CA ALA A 32 -20.71 -15.22 6.92
C ALA A 32 -20.66 -14.81 5.44
N LYS A 33 -20.45 -13.52 5.14
CA LYS A 33 -20.24 -13.02 3.77
C LYS A 33 -19.07 -13.74 3.07
N HIS A 34 -17.95 -13.90 3.77
CA HIS A 34 -16.80 -14.64 3.24
C HIS A 34 -17.06 -16.14 3.07
N ALA A 35 -17.74 -16.77 4.03
CA ALA A 35 -18.10 -18.19 3.94
C ALA A 35 -19.04 -18.46 2.75
N GLU A 36 -20.00 -17.56 2.50
CA GLU A 36 -20.89 -17.63 1.33
C GLU A 36 -20.09 -17.51 0.01
N TYR A 37 -19.13 -16.57 -0.04
CA TYR A 37 -18.23 -16.44 -1.18
C TYR A 37 -17.42 -17.73 -1.41
N CYS A 38 -16.81 -18.29 -0.37
CA CYS A 38 -16.03 -19.53 -0.46
C CYS A 38 -16.89 -20.75 -0.81
N ALA A 39 -18.16 -20.79 -0.38
CA ALA A 39 -19.09 -21.84 -0.79
C ALA A 39 -19.41 -21.77 -2.30
N ARG A 40 -19.47 -20.55 -2.86
CA ARG A 40 -19.69 -20.31 -4.29
C ARG A 40 -18.43 -20.54 -5.12
N VAL A 41 -17.26 -20.15 -4.61
CA VAL A 41 -15.97 -20.19 -5.32
C VAL A 41 -15.08 -21.25 -4.70
N LYS A 42 -14.91 -22.38 -5.40
CA LYS A 42 -14.09 -23.50 -4.91
C LYS A 42 -12.62 -23.14 -4.69
N LYS A 43 -12.06 -22.26 -5.53
CA LYS A 43 -10.71 -21.67 -5.43
C LYS A 43 -10.68 -20.36 -6.21
N SER A 44 -10.11 -19.30 -5.62
CA SER A 44 -9.83 -18.09 -6.38
C SER A 44 -8.51 -18.25 -7.14
N THR A 45 -8.45 -17.73 -8.36
CA THR A 45 -7.23 -17.71 -9.19
C THR A 45 -6.58 -16.34 -9.25
N THR A 46 -7.23 -15.33 -8.66
CA THR A 46 -6.80 -13.93 -8.71
C THR A 46 -7.06 -13.24 -7.38
N ILE A 47 -6.15 -12.33 -7.01
CA ILE A 47 -6.34 -11.43 -5.86
C ILE A 47 -7.32 -10.30 -6.16
N ALA A 48 -7.66 -10.04 -7.43
CA ALA A 48 -8.59 -8.98 -7.79
C ALA A 48 -10.00 -9.30 -7.28
N GLY A 49 -10.67 -8.29 -6.72
CA GLY A 49 -12.01 -8.41 -6.13
C GLY A 49 -12.17 -7.53 -4.90
N THR A 50 -13.32 -7.63 -4.25
CA THR A 50 -13.65 -6.86 -3.04
C THR A 50 -13.49 -7.71 -1.79
N TYR A 51 -12.92 -7.09 -0.77
CA TYR A 51 -12.59 -7.66 0.53
C TYR A 51 -13.25 -6.84 1.63
N VAL A 52 -13.75 -7.53 2.64
CA VAL A 52 -14.04 -6.92 3.95
C VAL A 52 -12.77 -6.95 4.77
N ILE A 53 -12.49 -5.85 5.46
CA ILE A 53 -11.27 -5.66 6.25
C ILE A 53 -11.61 -5.70 7.73
N ASP A 54 -10.75 -6.35 8.51
CA ASP A 54 -10.73 -6.30 9.96
C ASP A 54 -9.47 -5.53 10.37
N CYS A 55 -9.66 -4.52 11.22
CA CYS A 55 -8.60 -3.62 11.68
C CYS A 55 -8.93 -3.13 13.10
N PRO A 56 -8.53 -3.89 14.14
CA PRO A 56 -8.90 -3.59 15.52
C PRO A 56 -8.52 -2.18 15.97
N GLU A 57 -7.40 -1.65 15.48
CA GLU A 57 -6.94 -0.31 15.83
C GLU A 57 -7.88 0.79 15.31
N ILE A 58 -8.56 0.56 14.19
CA ILE A 58 -9.59 1.48 13.67
C ILE A 58 -10.94 1.18 14.32
N GLU A 59 -11.30 -0.09 14.47
CA GLU A 59 -12.60 -0.49 15.01
C GLU A 59 -12.78 -0.09 16.48
N ASN A 60 -11.71 -0.16 17.27
CA ASN A 60 -11.75 0.18 18.69
C ASN A 60 -11.54 1.68 18.95
N GLY A 61 -11.08 2.43 17.95
CA GLY A 61 -10.72 3.84 18.10
C GLY A 61 -11.85 4.81 17.80
N TRP A 62 -12.90 4.37 17.11
CA TRP A 62 -13.97 5.23 16.59
C TRP A 62 -15.32 4.57 16.67
N ASP A 63 -16.31 5.29 17.21
CA ASP A 63 -17.71 4.87 17.18
C ASP A 63 -18.24 4.93 15.72
N ASP A 64 -19.10 4.00 15.31
CA ASP A 64 -19.75 3.90 13.98
C ASP A 64 -18.87 3.52 12.76
N VAL A 65 -17.69 2.92 12.93
CA VAL A 65 -16.93 2.34 11.80
C VAL A 65 -17.42 0.95 11.39
N SER A 66 -18.60 0.90 10.74
CA SER A 66 -19.08 -0.33 10.10
C SER A 66 -18.61 -0.44 8.64
N ASP A 67 -18.34 -1.67 8.19
CA ASP A 67 -18.01 -2.01 6.79
C ASP A 67 -16.68 -1.46 6.22
N LEU A 68 -15.56 -1.75 6.87
CA LEU A 68 -14.24 -1.53 6.27
C LEU A 68 -14.07 -2.39 5.02
N GLN A 69 -13.73 -1.77 3.88
CA GLN A 69 -13.66 -2.42 2.58
C GLN A 69 -12.38 -2.07 1.81
N LEU A 70 -11.94 -3.04 1.01
CA LEU A 70 -10.83 -2.91 0.06
C LEU A 70 -11.21 -3.58 -1.26
N SER A 71 -11.10 -2.86 -2.36
CA SER A 71 -11.34 -3.36 -3.71
C SER A 71 -10.03 -3.38 -4.49
N ILE A 72 -9.57 -4.56 -4.89
CA ILE A 72 -8.31 -4.76 -5.61
C ILE A 72 -8.58 -4.99 -7.10
N ALA A 73 -7.93 -4.21 -7.95
CA ALA A 73 -7.98 -4.29 -9.40
C ALA A 73 -6.63 -4.69 -10.00
N SER A 74 -6.65 -5.53 -11.03
CA SER A 74 -5.49 -5.69 -11.91
C SER A 74 -5.27 -4.42 -12.72
N THR A 75 -4.02 -3.99 -12.87
CA THR A 75 -3.67 -2.87 -13.74
C THR A 75 -3.16 -3.37 -15.10
N PRO A 76 -3.14 -2.52 -16.15
CA PRO A 76 -2.45 -2.84 -17.40
C PRO A 76 -0.94 -3.03 -17.23
N LEU A 77 -0.35 -2.48 -16.17
CA LEU A 77 1.07 -2.61 -15.87
C LEU A 77 1.35 -3.95 -15.20
N ALA A 78 2.10 -4.80 -15.88
CA ALA A 78 2.41 -6.14 -15.38
C ALA A 78 3.11 -6.06 -14.01
N GLY A 79 2.63 -6.85 -13.06
CA GLY A 79 3.19 -6.90 -11.69
C GLY A 79 2.66 -5.82 -10.75
N PHE A 80 1.68 -5.01 -11.18
CA PHE A 80 1.01 -4.02 -10.35
C PHE A 80 -0.49 -4.28 -10.24
N TYR A 81 -0.99 -4.06 -9.03
CA TYR A 81 -2.42 -3.95 -8.73
C TYR A 81 -2.69 -2.59 -8.12
N GLN A 82 -3.87 -2.06 -8.39
CA GLN A 82 -4.37 -0.87 -7.72
C GLN A 82 -5.50 -1.31 -6.82
N ALA A 83 -5.49 -0.85 -5.58
CA ALA A 83 -6.58 -1.08 -4.66
C ALA A 83 -7.17 0.24 -4.22
N THR A 84 -8.47 0.26 -3.98
CA THR A 84 -9.18 1.37 -3.34
C THR A 84 -9.74 0.89 -2.02
N PHE A 85 -9.65 1.71 -1.00
CA PHE A 85 -10.12 1.34 0.32
C PHE A 85 -11.01 2.42 0.92
N ASN A 86 -11.90 1.96 1.78
CA ASN A 86 -12.69 2.77 2.69
C ASN A 86 -12.66 2.07 4.03
N PHE A 87 -11.94 2.65 4.99
CA PHE A 87 -11.82 2.20 6.37
C PHE A 87 -12.64 3.08 7.32
N GLY A 88 -13.75 3.64 6.84
CA GLY A 88 -14.66 4.52 7.59
C GLY A 88 -14.10 5.93 7.75
N ILE A 89 -13.08 6.07 8.59
CA ILE A 89 -12.40 7.34 8.88
C ILE A 89 -11.34 7.73 7.83
N TYR A 90 -10.86 6.73 7.10
CA TYR A 90 -9.86 6.92 6.04
C TYR A 90 -10.35 6.26 4.77
N GLU A 91 -10.23 6.97 3.67
CA GLU A 91 -10.40 6.41 2.34
C GLU A 91 -9.17 6.69 1.49
N GLY A 92 -9.00 5.94 0.40
CA GLY A 92 -7.89 6.21 -0.48
C GLY A 92 -7.59 5.11 -1.48
N VAL A 93 -6.35 5.16 -1.95
CA VAL A 93 -5.85 4.31 -3.03
C VAL A 93 -4.49 3.73 -2.67
N MET A 94 -4.25 2.49 -3.06
CA MET A 94 -3.02 1.74 -2.82
C MET A 94 -2.48 1.17 -4.14
N MET A 95 -1.17 1.17 -4.29
CA MET A 95 -0.46 0.41 -5.30
C MET A 95 0.18 -0.81 -4.64
N LEU A 96 -0.04 -1.99 -5.23
CA LEU A 96 0.49 -3.27 -4.75
C LEU A 96 1.45 -3.85 -5.77
N SER A 97 2.61 -4.35 -5.32
CA SER A 97 3.55 -5.08 -6.16
C SER A 97 4.38 -6.10 -5.38
N ALA A 98 4.79 -7.18 -6.03
CA ALA A 98 5.75 -8.12 -5.46
C ALA A 98 7.17 -7.51 -5.39
N ASP A 99 7.47 -6.53 -6.25
CA ASP A 99 8.76 -5.84 -6.24
C ASP A 99 8.65 -4.51 -5.49
N ARG A 100 9.29 -4.47 -4.31
CA ARG A 100 9.35 -3.26 -3.48
C ARG A 100 10.01 -2.08 -4.22
N LYS A 101 10.99 -2.35 -5.08
CA LYS A 101 11.67 -1.28 -5.84
C LYS A 101 10.75 -0.69 -6.89
N ALA A 102 9.86 -1.49 -7.47
CA ALA A 102 8.89 -1.01 -8.43
C ALA A 102 7.88 -0.02 -7.79
N LEU A 103 7.59 -0.17 -6.49
CA LEU A 103 6.79 0.80 -5.73
C LEU A 103 7.53 2.10 -5.41
N SER A 104 8.86 2.17 -5.59
CA SER A 104 9.58 3.41 -5.33
C SER A 104 9.13 4.54 -6.25
N TYR A 105 8.58 4.25 -7.43
CA TYR A 105 7.97 5.26 -8.30
C TYR A 105 6.78 5.98 -7.65
N PHE A 106 6.04 5.28 -6.79
CA PHE A 106 4.86 5.80 -6.12
C PHE A 106 5.16 6.43 -4.77
N SER A 107 6.28 6.03 -4.15
CA SER A 107 6.70 6.52 -2.84
C SER A 107 7.73 7.63 -2.92
N GLU A 108 8.61 7.52 -3.89
CA GLU A 108 9.53 8.56 -4.27
C GLU A 108 8.86 9.27 -5.44
N GLU A 109 8.02 10.25 -5.14
CA GLU A 109 7.86 11.42 -6.01
C GLU A 109 9.20 12.16 -6.06
N LYS A 110 10.26 11.45 -6.45
CA LYS A 110 11.65 11.89 -6.44
C LYS A 110 11.77 12.87 -7.60
N LEU A 111 12.09 14.11 -7.25
CA LEU A 111 12.74 15.14 -8.07
C LEU A 111 11.86 16.14 -8.85
N ARG A 112 10.64 16.53 -8.44
CA ARG A 112 9.90 17.58 -9.19
C ARG A 112 9.32 18.80 -8.49
N ASP A 113 9.51 18.94 -7.17
CA ASP A 113 9.61 20.29 -6.59
C ASP A 113 11.08 20.79 -6.57
N LEU A 114 12.04 19.92 -6.90
CA LEU A 114 13.47 20.26 -6.91
C LEU A 114 13.98 20.93 -8.20
N GLU A 115 13.13 21.13 -9.22
CA GLU A 115 13.47 21.96 -10.39
C GLU A 115 12.77 23.34 -10.33
N THR A 116 12.25 23.72 -9.17
CA THR A 116 11.79 25.09 -8.87
C THR A 116 12.73 25.82 -7.90
N ALA A 117 13.89 25.25 -7.58
CA ALA A 117 14.81 25.76 -6.55
C ALA A 117 16.30 25.75 -6.94
N ASP A 118 16.66 26.02 -8.20
CA ASP A 118 18.03 26.40 -8.58
C ASP A 118 18.14 27.88 -9.04
N GLU A 119 17.39 28.76 -8.36
CA GLU A 119 17.62 30.22 -8.35
C GLU A 119 18.36 30.66 -7.07
N VAL A 120 19.50 30.08 -6.70
CA VAL A 120 20.39 30.74 -5.72
C VAL A 120 21.86 30.30 -5.82
N ALA A 121 22.50 30.53 -6.96
CA ALA A 121 23.96 30.58 -6.98
C ALA A 121 24.48 31.48 -8.11
N LYS A 122 24.60 32.79 -7.84
CA LYS A 122 25.76 33.63 -8.19
C LYS A 122 25.55 35.08 -7.76
N ALA A 123 25.72 35.32 -6.47
CA ALA A 123 26.20 36.60 -5.99
C ALA A 123 27.71 36.48 -5.68
N ASP A 124 28.46 37.35 -6.34
CA ASP A 124 29.78 37.86 -5.95
C ASP A 124 31.03 36.96 -6.06
N GLN A 125 31.75 37.10 -7.18
CA GLN A 125 33.19 37.29 -7.09
C GLN A 125 33.69 38.30 -8.14
N LYS A 126 34.35 39.33 -7.63
CA LYS A 126 34.90 40.50 -8.30
C LYS A 126 36.07 40.18 -9.25
N GLN A 127 36.16 41.03 -10.28
CA GLN A 127 37.37 41.60 -10.91
C GLN A 127 38.38 40.73 -11.67
N SER A 128 38.46 41.05 -12.98
CA SER A 128 39.67 41.42 -13.74
C SER A 128 40.58 40.32 -14.30
N VAL A 129 40.70 40.23 -15.62
CA VAL A 129 41.82 40.77 -16.44
C VAL A 129 41.63 40.36 -17.92
N ASN A 130 41.80 41.34 -18.82
CA ASN A 130 41.93 41.17 -20.27
C ASN A 130 43.12 40.27 -20.66
N GLY A 131 42.96 39.45 -21.71
CA GLY A 131 44.09 38.76 -22.33
C GLY A 131 43.76 38.11 -23.67
N HIS A 132 44.22 38.74 -24.74
CA HIS A 132 44.05 38.42 -26.15
C HIS A 132 44.94 37.25 -26.62
N HIS A 133 44.52 36.61 -27.72
CA HIS A 133 45.34 36.00 -28.79
C HIS A 133 45.51 34.46 -28.91
N GLU A 134 44.86 33.94 -29.97
CA GLU A 134 45.40 33.13 -31.08
C GLU A 134 46.04 31.73 -30.91
N ARG A 135 45.47 30.84 -31.74
CA ARG A 135 46.11 29.95 -32.73
C ARG A 135 46.53 28.51 -32.36
N LYS A 136 46.03 27.64 -33.24
CA LYS A 136 46.67 26.56 -34.00
C LYS A 136 46.61 25.12 -33.49
N ASP A 137 46.05 24.30 -34.38
CA ASP A 137 46.60 23.07 -34.95
C ASP A 137 47.23 22.06 -33.98
N ASN A 138 46.72 20.83 -33.94
CA ASN A 138 47.23 19.77 -34.80
C ASN A 138 46.84 18.36 -34.27
N ASP A 139 46.61 17.44 -35.23
CA ASP A 139 46.78 15.98 -35.22
C ASP A 139 46.52 15.19 -33.92
N GLY A 140 45.68 14.15 -33.89
CA GLY A 140 45.58 13.06 -34.86
C GLY A 140 46.00 11.75 -34.19
N ILE A 141 45.43 10.62 -34.67
CA ILE A 141 45.92 9.23 -34.49
C ILE A 141 45.53 8.60 -33.12
N SER A 142 44.93 7.42 -32.96
CA SER A 142 44.86 6.20 -33.78
C SER A 142 43.61 5.39 -33.40
N LEU A 143 42.78 5.04 -34.40
CA LEU A 143 41.83 3.93 -34.31
C LEU A 143 42.32 2.82 -35.24
N GLY A 144 42.64 1.66 -34.67
CA GLY A 144 42.99 0.40 -35.33
C GLY A 144 43.36 -0.61 -34.25
N THR A 145 43.03 -1.89 -34.28
CA THR A 145 42.84 -2.78 -35.44
C THR A 145 42.13 -4.07 -35.00
N LYS A 146 41.18 -4.53 -35.83
CA LYS A 146 40.67 -5.89 -36.09
C LYS A 146 41.64 -7.05 -35.69
N ARG A 147 41.25 -8.28 -35.31
CA ARG A 147 40.36 -9.25 -36.02
C ARG A 147 40.39 -10.62 -35.28
N LYS A 148 39.27 -11.38 -35.33
CA LYS A 148 39.06 -12.87 -35.45
C LYS A 148 39.79 -13.83 -34.48
N ALA A 149 39.40 -15.07 -34.21
CA ALA A 149 38.22 -15.97 -34.29
C ALA A 149 38.86 -17.38 -34.20
N ASP A 150 38.26 -18.36 -33.49
CA ASP A 150 38.41 -19.81 -33.72
C ASP A 150 37.55 -20.58 -32.69
N ASP A 151 37.35 -21.88 -32.88
CA ASP A 151 36.13 -22.58 -33.29
C ASP A 151 36.07 -23.93 -32.51
N ALA A 152 34.89 -24.56 -32.51
CA ALA A 152 34.58 -26.00 -32.36
C ALA A 152 34.91 -26.73 -31.02
N GLU A 153 33.89 -27.16 -30.27
CA GLU A 153 33.24 -28.50 -30.25
C GLU A 153 33.91 -29.52 -29.30
N ASP A 154 33.17 -30.08 -28.33
CA ASP A 154 32.76 -31.51 -28.33
C ASP A 154 31.86 -31.85 -27.12
N ARG A 155 31.14 -32.96 -27.27
CA ARG A 155 29.89 -33.43 -26.66
C ARG A 155 30.09 -34.25 -25.36
N ARG A 156 29.07 -34.31 -24.49
CA ARG A 156 28.16 -35.49 -24.30
C ARG A 156 27.24 -35.40 -23.07
N PRO A 157 26.10 -36.13 -23.09
CA PRO A 157 24.95 -35.94 -22.19
C PRO A 157 24.96 -36.90 -20.98
N SER A 158 24.34 -36.49 -19.87
CA SER A 158 23.93 -37.38 -18.78
C SER A 158 22.43 -37.12 -18.51
N LYS A 159 21.55 -38.06 -18.88
CA LYS A 159 21.11 -39.29 -18.19
C LYS A 159 19.79 -39.03 -17.45
N ALA A 160 18.73 -39.60 -18.01
CA ALA A 160 17.38 -39.59 -17.47
C ALA A 160 17.31 -40.26 -16.08
N ALA A 161 16.60 -39.62 -15.16
CA ALA A 161 16.15 -40.22 -13.91
C ALA A 161 14.61 -40.22 -13.89
N LYS A 162 14.10 -41.43 -14.14
CA LYS A 162 12.89 -42.09 -13.63
C LYS A 162 11.89 -41.24 -12.81
N THR A 163 10.66 -41.27 -13.31
CA THR A 163 9.37 -41.06 -12.64
C THR A 163 9.33 -41.64 -11.23
N GLU A 164 9.17 -40.77 -10.23
CA GLU A 164 8.56 -41.07 -8.95
C GLU A 164 7.50 -39.99 -8.67
N SER A 165 6.25 -40.45 -8.67
CA SER A 165 5.13 -40.03 -7.82
C SER A 165 4.90 -38.54 -7.59
N ALA A 166 3.79 -38.05 -8.14
CA ALA A 166 3.21 -36.74 -7.81
C ALA A 166 3.14 -36.53 -6.29
N PRO A 167 3.63 -35.40 -5.74
CA PRO A 167 3.17 -34.96 -4.45
C PRO A 167 1.75 -34.44 -4.62
N GLU A 168 0.82 -35.17 -4.03
CA GLU A 168 -0.51 -34.67 -3.71
C GLU A 168 -0.37 -33.29 -3.04
N SER A 169 -1.18 -32.33 -3.51
CA SER A 169 -1.39 -31.02 -2.88
C SER A 169 -0.16 -30.12 -2.77
N SER A 170 0.29 -29.53 -3.89
CA SER A 170 1.17 -28.35 -3.86
C SER A 170 0.45 -27.17 -3.22
N ALA A 171 0.63 -26.97 -1.92
CA ALA A 171 0.40 -25.69 -1.27
C ALA A 171 1.31 -24.67 -1.97
N SER A 172 0.72 -23.86 -2.87
CA SER A 172 1.39 -22.72 -3.48
C SER A 172 1.97 -21.85 -2.37
N ALA A 173 3.22 -21.42 -2.52
CA ALA A 173 3.84 -20.50 -1.57
C ALA A 173 2.94 -19.26 -1.37
N PRO A 174 2.82 -18.72 -0.15
CA PRO A 174 2.01 -17.54 0.12
C PRO A 174 2.45 -16.36 -0.77
N LEU A 175 1.50 -15.69 -1.41
CA LEU A 175 1.79 -14.54 -2.27
C LEU A 175 1.94 -13.30 -1.38
N SER A 176 3.15 -12.77 -1.27
CA SER A 176 3.42 -11.52 -0.53
C SER A 176 3.61 -10.36 -1.48
N LEU A 177 2.92 -9.26 -1.21
CA LEU A 177 3.02 -7.99 -1.95
C LEU A 177 3.37 -6.86 -0.99
N TYR A 178 4.23 -5.97 -1.44
CA TYR A 178 4.41 -4.65 -0.84
C TYR A 178 3.24 -3.76 -1.25
N LEU A 179 2.94 -2.76 -0.42
CA LEU A 179 1.95 -1.74 -0.73
C LEU A 179 2.51 -0.35 -0.47
N CYS A 180 2.03 0.60 -1.24
CA CYS A 180 2.23 2.03 -1.11
C CYS A 180 0.83 2.67 -1.19
N MET A 181 0.41 3.47 -0.22
CA MET A 181 -0.93 4.05 -0.19
C MET A 181 -0.92 5.56 -0.03
N ARG A 182 -1.98 6.19 -0.50
CA ARG A 182 -2.35 7.57 -0.20
C ARG A 182 -3.71 7.57 0.47
N THR A 183 -3.86 8.40 1.50
CA THR A 183 -5.02 8.43 2.40
C THR A 183 -5.66 9.82 2.40
N CYS A 184 -6.98 9.84 2.51
CA CYS A 184 -7.79 11.02 2.82
C CYS A 184 -8.58 10.71 4.08
N GLU A 185 -8.56 11.61 5.06
CA GLU A 185 -9.43 11.54 6.22
C GLU A 185 -10.85 11.95 5.83
N THR A 186 -11.84 11.09 6.06
CA THR A 186 -13.22 11.29 5.58
C THR A 186 -13.97 12.38 6.34
N GLY A 187 -13.57 12.69 7.59
CA GLY A 187 -14.21 13.70 8.43
C GLY A 187 -13.84 15.13 8.04
N THR A 188 -12.55 15.38 7.81
CA THR A 188 -12.04 16.72 7.43
C THR A 188 -11.81 16.91 5.93
N GLY A 189 -11.71 15.83 5.16
CA GLY A 189 -11.25 15.84 3.77
C GLY A 189 -9.75 16.11 3.62
N GLU A 190 -8.98 15.99 4.70
CA GLU A 190 -7.53 16.19 4.68
C GLU A 190 -6.84 14.99 4.00
N ILE A 191 -6.12 15.29 2.92
CA ILE A 191 -5.31 14.30 2.19
C ILE A 191 -3.91 14.32 2.77
N ASP A 192 -3.41 13.14 3.15
CA ASP A 192 -1.99 12.96 3.49
C ASP A 192 -1.20 12.90 2.17
N PRO A 193 -0.39 13.94 1.86
CA PRO A 193 0.32 14.00 0.58
C PRO A 193 1.45 12.97 0.51
N ASP A 194 2.00 12.58 1.67
CA ASP A 194 3.12 11.67 1.75
C ASP A 194 2.62 10.21 1.74
N PRO A 195 3.01 9.41 0.75
CA PRO A 195 2.52 8.05 0.65
C PRO A 195 3.09 7.16 1.75
N SER A 196 2.23 6.37 2.39
CA SER A 196 2.60 5.45 3.45
C SER A 196 2.81 4.02 2.93
N MET A 197 3.57 3.22 3.69
CA MET A 197 4.07 1.92 3.25
C MET A 197 3.46 0.77 4.04
N GLY A 198 3.50 -0.42 3.45
CA GLY A 198 3.10 -1.64 4.13
C GLY A 198 3.41 -2.93 3.37
N ARG A 199 2.81 -4.02 3.83
CA ARG A 199 2.89 -5.33 3.18
C ARG A 199 1.62 -6.13 3.44
N ILE A 200 1.17 -6.87 2.43
CA ILE A 200 0.11 -7.88 2.55
C ILE A 200 0.63 -9.25 2.10
N THR A 201 0.13 -10.30 2.73
CA THR A 201 0.43 -11.69 2.39
C THR A 201 -0.89 -12.44 2.24
N PHE A 202 -1.14 -12.92 1.03
CA PHE A 202 -2.33 -13.71 0.71
C PHE A 202 -2.14 -15.18 1.09
N ASN A 203 -3.19 -15.72 1.69
CA ASN A 203 -3.32 -17.10 2.13
C ASN A 203 -4.56 -17.73 1.50
N ASP A 204 -4.88 -18.98 1.85
CA ASP A 204 -6.13 -19.67 1.55
C ASP A 204 -6.60 -19.52 0.09
N ALA A 205 -5.75 -19.92 -0.86
CA ALA A 205 -6.04 -19.82 -2.30
C ALA A 205 -6.43 -18.39 -2.75
N LEU A 206 -5.74 -17.37 -2.20
CA LEU A 206 -5.91 -15.95 -2.53
C LEU A 206 -7.26 -15.35 -2.11
N THR A 207 -7.96 -15.98 -1.17
CA THR A 207 -9.26 -15.51 -0.68
C THR A 207 -9.16 -14.76 0.66
N THR A 208 -8.03 -14.90 1.37
CA THR A 208 -7.75 -14.17 2.60
C THR A 208 -6.37 -13.55 2.53
N PHE A 209 -6.14 -12.47 3.27
CA PHE A 209 -4.80 -11.95 3.48
C PHE A 209 -4.63 -11.42 4.89
N THR A 210 -3.38 -11.35 5.31
CA THR A 210 -2.93 -10.61 6.50
C THR A 210 -1.87 -9.63 6.06
N GLY A 211 -1.85 -8.43 6.62
CA GLY A 211 -0.87 -7.42 6.29
C GLY A 211 -0.65 -6.43 7.41
N THR A 212 0.26 -5.51 7.15
CA THR A 212 0.54 -4.36 8.01
C THR A 212 0.68 -3.11 7.17
N ALA A 213 0.21 -1.99 7.68
CA ALA A 213 0.22 -0.70 7.00
C ALA A 213 0.55 0.42 7.97
N ASP A 214 1.25 1.45 7.50
CA ASP A 214 1.33 2.71 8.21
C ASP A 214 0.09 3.54 7.85
N ILE A 215 -0.74 3.88 8.84
CA ILE A 215 -1.99 4.64 8.64
C ILE A 215 -1.92 5.89 9.50
N GLY A 216 -2.11 7.07 8.88
CA GLY A 216 -2.11 8.36 9.55
C GLY A 216 -3.03 8.37 10.77
N CYS A 217 -2.59 9.00 11.86
CA CYS A 217 -3.24 9.06 13.19
C CYS A 217 -3.57 7.73 13.90
N VAL A 218 -3.63 6.59 13.21
CA VAL A 218 -3.85 5.26 13.80
C VAL A 218 -2.52 4.70 14.33
N GLY A 219 -1.47 4.70 13.51
CA GLY A 219 -0.16 4.21 13.92
C GLY A 219 0.69 3.61 12.81
N ARG A 220 1.81 3.01 13.22
CA ARG A 220 2.75 2.31 12.33
C ARG A 220 2.58 0.81 12.41
N ASN A 221 2.73 0.12 11.28
CA ASN A 221 2.55 -1.32 11.15
C ASN A 221 1.21 -1.83 11.70
N VAL A 222 0.14 -1.04 11.49
CA VAL A 222 -1.24 -1.40 11.86
C VAL A 222 -1.61 -2.71 11.17
N PRO A 223 -1.98 -3.76 11.93
CA PRO A 223 -2.36 -5.05 11.37
C PRO A 223 -3.70 -4.94 10.62
N LEU A 224 -3.73 -5.52 9.42
CA LEU A 224 -4.91 -5.60 8.59
C LEU A 224 -5.19 -7.07 8.25
N ARG A 225 -6.45 -7.47 8.31
CA ARG A 225 -6.88 -8.77 7.79
C ARG A 225 -7.98 -8.57 6.76
N GLY A 226 -7.81 -9.16 5.59
CA GLY A 226 -8.81 -9.08 4.52
C GLY A 226 -9.42 -10.44 4.21
N ARG A 227 -10.73 -10.43 3.97
CA ARG A 227 -11.52 -11.60 3.56
C ARG A 227 -12.29 -11.27 2.30
N LYS A 228 -12.05 -12.04 1.23
CA LYS A 228 -12.67 -11.80 -0.07
C LYS A 228 -14.16 -12.13 -0.03
N ILE A 229 -15.00 -11.24 -0.55
CA ILE A 229 -16.46 -11.41 -0.60
C ILE A 229 -17.00 -11.38 -2.03
N SER A 230 -16.24 -10.83 -2.99
CA SER A 230 -16.62 -10.74 -4.39
C SER A 230 -15.40 -10.78 -5.31
N ASP A 231 -15.57 -11.31 -6.52
CA ASP A 231 -14.59 -11.18 -7.61
C ASP A 231 -14.79 -9.88 -8.42
N ASN A 232 -15.92 -9.18 -8.18
CA ASN A 232 -16.14 -7.87 -8.76
C ASN A 232 -15.30 -6.82 -8.03
N VAL A 233 -14.88 -5.78 -8.73
CA VAL A 233 -14.12 -4.67 -8.16
C VAL A 233 -15.03 -3.45 -8.11
N GLU A 234 -15.26 -2.94 -6.92
CA GLU A 234 -16.10 -1.78 -6.69
C GLU A 234 -15.24 -0.52 -6.56
N ASN A 235 -15.77 0.62 -7.03
CA ASN A 235 -15.25 1.97 -6.83
C ASN A 235 -13.73 2.16 -7.05
N GLN A 236 -13.32 2.56 -8.27
CA GLN A 236 -11.91 2.81 -8.60
C GLN A 236 -11.60 4.31 -8.66
N ALA A 237 -11.25 4.90 -7.52
CA ALA A 237 -10.53 6.16 -7.45
C ALA A 237 -9.12 6.04 -8.04
N ARG A 238 -8.53 7.15 -8.50
CA ARG A 238 -7.22 7.13 -9.17
C ARG A 238 -6.10 7.49 -8.20
N TRP A 239 -4.90 6.98 -8.47
CA TRP A 239 -3.70 7.32 -7.69
C TRP A 239 -3.43 8.85 -7.65
N GLU A 240 -3.72 9.53 -8.76
CA GLU A 240 -3.49 10.96 -8.91
C GLU A 240 -4.45 11.82 -8.07
N ASP A 241 -5.60 11.28 -7.67
CA ASP A 241 -6.65 12.01 -6.94
C ASP A 241 -6.27 12.30 -5.48
N TYR A 242 -5.18 11.68 -4.98
CA TYR A 242 -4.72 11.79 -3.59
C TYR A 242 -3.28 12.33 -3.46
N GLY A 243 -2.77 13.03 -4.49
CA GLY A 243 -1.42 13.62 -4.45
C GLY A 243 -1.35 15.03 -3.86
N HIS A 244 -0.16 15.62 -3.83
CA HIS A 244 0.08 17.00 -3.35
C HIS A 244 -0.88 18.03 -3.97
N ALA A 245 -1.09 18.00 -5.28
CA ALA A 245 -2.01 18.92 -5.95
C ALA A 245 -3.46 18.78 -5.43
N ALA A 246 -3.88 17.56 -5.10
CA ALA A 246 -5.20 17.32 -4.53
C ALA A 246 -5.25 17.79 -3.06
N ALA A 247 -4.19 17.55 -2.28
CA ALA A 247 -4.08 18.05 -0.90
C ALA A 247 -4.11 19.59 -0.85
N GLU A 248 -3.40 20.28 -1.75
CA GLU A 248 -3.45 21.73 -1.88
C GLU A 248 -4.84 22.23 -2.27
N ALA A 249 -5.50 21.57 -3.22
CA ALA A 249 -6.86 21.91 -3.61
C ALA A 249 -7.85 21.74 -2.45
N ALA A 250 -7.77 20.62 -1.72
CA ALA A 250 -8.59 20.35 -0.54
C ALA A 250 -8.37 21.39 0.56
N CYS A 251 -7.11 21.76 0.82
CA CYS A 251 -6.74 22.81 1.77
C CYS A 251 -7.35 24.16 1.36
N ASN A 252 -7.20 24.56 0.10
CA ASN A 252 -7.72 25.84 -0.41
C ASN A 252 -9.26 25.90 -0.35
N SER A 253 -9.94 24.79 -0.64
CA SER A 253 -11.41 24.73 -0.57
C SER A 253 -11.97 24.82 0.85
N ARG A 254 -11.18 24.52 1.89
CA ARG A 254 -11.62 24.56 3.30
C ARG A 254 -11.78 25.98 3.85
N TRP A 255 -11.11 26.97 3.25
CA TRP A 255 -11.05 28.34 3.76
C TRP A 255 -11.86 29.36 2.93
N HIS A 256 -12.78 28.89 2.07
CA HIS A 256 -13.66 29.72 1.24
C HIS A 256 -15.13 29.46 1.54
#